data_AF-A0A0W8ILK0-F1
#
_entry.id   AF-A0A0W8ILK0-F1
#
_cell.length_a   1.000
_cell.length_b   1.000
_cell.length_c   1.000
_cell.angle_alpha   90.00
_cell.angle_beta   90.00
_cell.angle_gamma   90.00
#
_symmetry.space_group_name_H-M   'P 1'
#
loop_
_entity.id
_entity.type
_entity.pdbx_description
1 polymer ?
#
loop_
_entity_poly.entity_id
_entity_poly.type
_entity_poly.pdbx_seq_one_letter_code
_entity_poly.pdbx_strand_id
1 'polypeptide(L)'
;MQARLARHAVERAELELTRVWWEYFQLGGEAGVLEVDAYLYGCMGLPAAHRNLLARAVNGLVRGAPVARVPFSWEIEGSPNDAGPQGRGSTPGTGPRA
;
A
#
# COMPACT_ATOMS: atom_id res chain seq x y z
N MET A 1 1.49 3.22 9.21
CA MET A 1 0.29 3.67 8.48
C MET A 1 -0.36 2.53 7.68
N GLN A 2 0.34 1.91 6.73
CA GLN A 2 -0.20 0.83 5.87
C GLN A 2 -0.82 -0.35 6.65
N ALA A 3 -0.13 -0.85 7.68
CA ALA A 3 -0.59 -1.96 8.52
C ALA A 3 -2.01 -1.77 9.06
N ARG A 4 -2.31 -0.56 9.55
CA ARG A 4 -3.62 -0.21 10.11
C ARG A 4 -4.72 -0.23 9.06
N LEU A 5 -4.41 0.22 7.83
CA LEU A 5 -5.35 0.17 6.71
C LEU A 5 -5.59 -1.28 6.26
N ALA A 6 -4.54 -2.09 6.21
CA ALA A 6 -4.64 -3.51 5.93
C ALA A 6 -5.53 -4.22 6.95
N ARG A 7 -5.27 -3.99 8.24
CA ARG A 7 -6.06 -4.54 9.34
C ARG A 7 -7.53 -4.13 9.25
N HIS A 8 -7.81 -2.85 9.00
CA HIS A 8 -9.17 -2.39 8.85
C HIS A 8 -9.89 -3.09 7.69
N ALA A 9 -9.22 -3.32 6.55
CA ALA A 9 -9.81 -4.07 5.45
C ALA A 9 -10.09 -5.54 5.81
N VAL A 10 -9.16 -6.20 6.53
CA VAL A 10 -9.32 -7.58 7.02
C VAL A 10 -10.52 -7.69 7.97
N GLU A 11 -10.62 -6.79 8.95
CA GLU A 11 -11.73 -6.76 9.91
C GLU A 11 -13.08 -6.48 9.23
N ARG A 12 -13.13 -5.51 8.30
CA ARG A 12 -14.39 -5.15 7.59
C ARG A 12 -14.88 -6.23 6.63
N ALA A 13 -13.97 -7.02 6.07
CA ALA A 13 -14.29 -8.12 5.17
C ALA A 13 -14.39 -9.47 5.91
N GLU A 14 -14.30 -9.46 7.25
CA GLU A 14 -14.36 -10.66 8.10
C GLU A 14 -13.39 -11.76 7.61
N LEU A 15 -12.20 -11.36 7.19
CA LEU A 15 -11.20 -12.27 6.64
C LEU A 15 -10.46 -12.98 7.78
N GLU A 16 -10.43 -14.31 7.69
CA GLU A 16 -9.61 -15.14 8.56
C GLU A 16 -8.12 -14.84 8.37
N LEU A 17 -7.40 -14.64 9.48
CA LEU A 17 -5.96 -14.37 9.47
C LEU A 17 -5.18 -15.43 8.70
N THR A 18 -5.51 -16.71 8.91
CA THR A 18 -4.88 -17.84 8.21
C THR A 18 -5.09 -17.74 6.70
N ARG A 19 -6.25 -17.23 6.24
CA ARG A 19 -6.52 -17.06 4.81
C ARG A 19 -5.70 -15.91 4.22
N VAL A 20 -5.61 -14.79 4.94
CA VAL A 20 -4.78 -13.65 4.55
C VAL A 20 -3.31 -14.06 4.45
N TRP A 21 -2.81 -14.77 5.46
CA TRP A 21 -1.46 -15.31 5.47
C TRP A 21 -1.22 -16.29 4.31
N TRP A 22 -2.17 -17.19 4.03
CA TRP A 22 -2.05 -18.16 2.95
C TRP A 22 -1.89 -17.49 1.58
N GLU A 23 -2.73 -16.49 1.26
CA GLU A 23 -2.60 -15.76 0.00
C GLU A 23 -1.28 -14.96 -0.06
N TYR A 24 -0.86 -14.36 1.05
CA TYR A 24 0.44 -13.70 1.16
C TYR A 24 1.61 -14.68 0.89
N PHE A 25 1.56 -15.87 1.48
CA PHE A 25 2.56 -16.91 1.30
C PHE A 25 2.65 -17.38 -0.15
N GLN A 26 1.51 -17.62 -0.80
CA GLN A 26 1.43 -17.99 -2.22
C GLN A 26 2.01 -16.92 -3.17
N LEU A 27 2.10 -15.67 -2.72
CA LEU A 27 2.71 -14.57 -3.46
C LEU A 27 4.23 -14.43 -3.23
N GLY A 28 4.85 -15.37 -2.51
CA GLY A 28 6.28 -15.35 -2.16
C GLY A 28 6.57 -14.68 -0.81
N GLY A 29 5.57 -14.59 0.06
CA GLY A 29 5.75 -14.07 1.41
C GLY A 29 6.47 -15.07 2.32
N GLU A 30 7.54 -14.63 2.99
CA GLU A 30 8.36 -15.48 3.86
C GLU A 30 7.98 -15.38 5.35
N ALA A 31 7.17 -14.40 5.73
CA ALA A 31 6.76 -14.20 7.11
C ALA A 31 5.75 -15.28 7.57
N GLY A 32 5.89 -15.73 8.81
CA GLY A 32 4.94 -16.63 9.46
C GLY A 32 3.61 -15.95 9.80
N VAL A 33 2.60 -16.75 10.14
CA VAL A 33 1.26 -16.27 10.55
C VAL A 33 1.34 -15.25 11.69
N LEU A 34 2.19 -15.54 12.70
CA LEU A 34 2.36 -14.66 13.87
C LEU A 34 3.02 -13.32 13.51
N GLU A 35 3.95 -13.29 12.56
CA GLU A 35 4.59 -12.05 12.11
C GLU A 35 3.62 -11.19 11.30
N VAL A 36 2.77 -11.84 10.48
CA VAL A 36 1.68 -11.15 9.77
C VAL A 36 0.67 -10.57 10.78
N ASP A 37 0.29 -11.34 11.79
CA ASP A 37 -0.60 -10.87 12.86
C ASP A 37 0.00 -9.67 13.60
N ALA A 38 1.23 -9.82 14.10
CA ALA A 38 1.96 -8.75 14.79
C ALA A 38 2.10 -7.50 13.92
N TYR A 39 2.30 -7.66 12.60
CA TYR A 39 2.31 -6.54 11.67
C TYR A 39 0.96 -5.84 11.57
N LEU A 40 -0.15 -6.57 11.41
CA LEU A 40 -1.49 -6.00 11.32
C LEU A 40 -1.87 -5.24 12.60
N TYR A 41 -1.46 -5.74 13.77
CA TYR A 41 -1.65 -5.06 15.06
C TYR A 41 -0.64 -3.93 15.33
N GLY A 42 0.37 -3.77 14.47
CA GLY A 42 1.41 -2.74 14.62
C GLY A 42 2.43 -3.04 15.72
N CYS A 43 2.46 -4.28 16.22
CA CYS A 43 3.45 -4.77 17.18
C CYS A 43 4.83 -5.00 16.52
N MET A 44 4.87 -5.19 15.20
CA MET A 44 6.09 -5.40 14.42
C MET A 44 6.03 -4.65 13.09
N GLY A 45 7.20 -4.22 12.59
CA GLY A 45 7.35 -3.71 11.23
C GLY A 45 7.78 -4.80 10.25
N LEU A 46 7.15 -4.86 9.08
CA LEU A 46 7.62 -5.68 7.96
C LEU A 46 8.41 -4.84 6.94
N PRO A 47 9.37 -5.43 6.20
CA PRO A 47 10.03 -4.76 5.08
C PRO A 47 9.03 -4.34 4.01
N ALA A 48 9.30 -3.24 3.30
CA ALA A 48 8.36 -2.66 2.32
C ALA A 48 7.85 -3.66 1.26
N ALA A 49 8.73 -4.56 0.80
CA ALA A 49 8.35 -5.63 -0.13
C ALA A 49 7.25 -6.54 0.47
N HIS A 50 7.43 -7.03 1.69
CA HIS A 50 6.43 -7.87 2.36
C HIS A 50 5.14 -7.10 2.70
N ARG A 51 5.23 -5.82 3.08
CA ARG A 51 4.05 -4.97 3.28
C ARG A 51 3.20 -4.88 2.01
N ASN A 52 3.86 -4.73 0.86
CA ASN A 52 3.19 -4.64 -0.44
C ASN A 52 2.63 -5.99 -0.92
N LEU A 53 3.32 -7.10 -0.64
CA LEU A 53 2.78 -8.44 -0.88
C LEU A 53 1.52 -8.68 -0.05
N LEU A 54 1.53 -8.30 1.23
CA LEU A 54 0.37 -8.44 2.11
C LEU A 54 -0.80 -7.55 1.64
N ALA A 55 -0.52 -6.30 1.25
CA ALA A 55 -1.52 -5.43 0.65
C ALA A 55 -2.12 -6.04 -0.63
N ARG A 56 -1.29 -6.66 -1.49
CA ARG A 56 -1.76 -7.36 -2.69
C ARG A 56 -2.63 -8.57 -2.35
N ALA A 57 -2.26 -9.37 -1.35
CA ALA A 57 -3.04 -10.50 -0.87
C ALA A 57 -4.43 -10.06 -0.37
N VAL A 58 -4.47 -9.07 0.53
CA VAL A 58 -5.72 -8.53 1.07
C VAL A 58 -6.59 -7.94 -0.04
N ASN A 59 -6.01 -7.16 -0.96
CA ASN A 59 -6.73 -6.61 -2.12
C ASN A 59 -7.32 -7.68 -3.04
N GLY A 60 -6.66 -8.83 -3.16
CA GLY A 60 -7.19 -9.99 -3.86
C GLY A 60 -8.42 -10.56 -3.17
N LEU A 61 -8.34 -10.75 -1.85
CA LEU A 61 -9.42 -11.33 -1.04
C LEU A 61 -10.66 -10.43 -0.94
N VAL A 62 -10.49 -9.11 -0.85
CA VAL A 62 -11.62 -8.16 -0.78
C VAL A 62 -12.16 -7.77 -2.16
N ARG A 63 -11.69 -8.40 -3.25
CA ARG A 63 -12.17 -8.13 -4.60
C ARG A 63 -13.66 -8.49 -4.70
N GLY A 64 -14.51 -7.47 -4.85
CA GLY A 64 -15.97 -7.63 -4.94
C GLY A 64 -16.70 -7.45 -3.60
N ALA A 65 -15.98 -7.26 -2.50
CA ALA A 65 -16.56 -6.85 -1.22
C ALA A 65 -16.75 -5.32 -1.18
N PRO A 66 -17.73 -4.80 -0.40
CA PRO A 66 -17.92 -3.36 -0.19
C PRO A 66 -16.89 -2.77 0.78
N VAL A 67 -15.61 -3.13 0.62
CA VAL A 67 -14.49 -2.71 1.47
C VAL A 67 -13.45 -2.02 0.62
N ALA A 68 -12.90 -0.92 1.13
CA ALA A 68 -11.87 -0.17 0.43
C ALA A 68 -10.58 -1.00 0.29
N ARG A 69 -9.92 -0.88 -0.87
CA ARG A 69 -8.61 -1.50 -1.11
C ARG A 69 -7.57 -0.94 -0.15
N VAL A 70 -6.63 -1.79 0.23
CA VAL A 70 -5.42 -1.43 0.96
C VAL A 70 -4.43 -0.75 0.01
N PRO A 71 -4.01 0.51 0.27
CA PRO A 71 -2.97 1.15 -0.51
C PRO A 71 -1.61 0.50 -0.30
N PHE A 72 -0.76 0.56 -1.32
CA PHE A 72 0.63 0.13 -1.25
C PHE A 72 1.52 1.17 -0.54
N SER A 73 2.71 0.76 -0.09
CA SER A 73 3.61 1.61 0.70
C SER A 73 3.99 2.91 -0.02
N TRP A 74 4.33 2.81 -1.31
CA TRP A 74 4.66 3.91 -2.20
C TRP A 74 3.51 4.90 -2.43
N GLU A 75 2.25 4.48 -2.31
CA GLU A 75 1.10 5.38 -2.39
C GLU A 75 0.92 6.22 -1.11
N ILE A 76 1.42 5.71 0.02
CA ILE A 76 1.33 6.38 1.33
C ILE A 76 2.55 7.26 1.58
N GLU A 77 3.73 6.76 1.20
CA GLU A 77 5.02 7.44 1.37
C GLU A 77 5.20 8.57 0.34
N GLY A 78 4.32 8.66 -0.66
CA GLY A 78 4.45 9.53 -1.83
C GLY A 78 5.29 8.83 -2.89
N SER A 79 4.81 8.82 -4.15
CA SER A 79 5.59 8.20 -5.20
C SER A 79 6.88 8.99 -5.37
N PRO A 80 8.07 8.36 -5.45
CA PRO A 80 9.27 9.08 -5.89
C PRO A 80 9.11 9.70 -7.29
N ASN A 81 8.08 9.28 -8.05
CA ASN A 81 7.72 9.82 -9.35
C ASN A 81 6.75 11.02 -9.29
N ASP A 82 6.15 11.33 -8.13
CA ASP A 82 5.33 12.54 -7.93
C ASP A 82 6.19 13.79 -7.70
N ALA A 83 7.50 13.62 -7.51
CA ALA A 83 8.49 14.68 -7.59
C ALA A 83 8.79 15.03 -9.06
N GLY A 84 7.77 15.47 -9.80
CA GLY A 84 7.96 16.07 -11.12
C GLY A 84 8.85 17.32 -11.04
N PRO A 85 9.66 17.63 -12.06
CA PRO A 85 10.52 18.82 -12.05
C PRO A 85 9.64 20.08 -12.09
N GLN A 86 9.51 20.75 -10.94
CA GLN A 86 9.06 22.14 -10.87
C GLN A 86 10.15 23.02 -11.48
N GLY A 87 10.11 23.17 -12.81
CA GLY A 87 11.16 23.82 -13.56
C GLY A 87 10.78 24.11 -15.00
N ARG A 88 9.62 24.75 -15.22
CA ARG A 88 9.47 25.61 -16.40
C ARG A 88 9.15 27.00 -15.94
N GLY A 89 10.21 27.81 -15.95
CA GLY A 89 10.16 29.22 -15.62
C GLY A 89 9.14 29.94 -16.49
N SER A 90 8.34 30.76 -15.83
CA SER A 90 7.75 31.93 -16.44
C SER A 90 8.89 32.82 -16.95
N THR A 91 9.18 32.78 -18.25
CA THR A 91 9.93 33.87 -18.88
C THR A 91 8.93 34.95 -19.33
N PRO A 92 9.08 36.19 -18.86
CA PRO A 92 8.28 37.31 -19.32
C PRO A 92 8.78 37.74 -20.70
N GLY A 93 7.95 37.58 -21.73
CA GLY A 93 8.24 37.98 -23.10
C GLY A 93 7.65 39.36 -23.39
N THR A 94 8.37 40.40 -22.99
CA THR A 94 8.27 41.77 -23.51
C THR A 94 8.29 41.77 -25.05
N GLY A 95 7.44 42.58 -25.69
CA GLY A 95 7.26 42.63 -27.15
C GLY A 95 8.52 43.01 -27.96
N PRO A 96 8.37 43.16 -29.30
CA PRO A 96 8.39 44.53 -29.78
C PRO A 96 7.41 44.85 -30.92
N ARG A 97 7.32 46.17 -31.11
CA ARG A 97 6.57 46.95 -32.10
C ARG A 97 6.90 46.57 -33.55
N ALA A 98 5.88 46.57 -34.40
CA ALA A 98 5.95 46.96 -35.81
C ALA A 98 4.58 47.54 -36.21
#